data_AF-A0A354HHL9-F1
#
_entry.id   AF-A0A354HHL9-F1
#
_cell.length_a   1.000
_cell.length_b   1.000
_cell.length_c   1.000
_cell.angle_alpha   90.00
_cell.angle_beta   90.00
_cell.angle_gamma   90.00
#
_symmetry.space_group_name_H-M   'P 1'
#
loop_
_entity.id
_entity.type
_entity.pdbx_description
1 polymer ?
#
loop_
_entity_poly.entity_id
_entity_poly.type
_entity_poly.pdbx_seq_one_letter_code
_entity_poly.pdbx_strand_id
1 'polypeptide(L)'
;MRVFNSFTFDISGKVKFPALMPYIVNMISELGLSYRNIGFRIHDGAVERLMRSEPETFSSLEKYFVPAEKNEQGTGALLTSFRENWTKGDIYIGPGDSEAVFGLFVKIPKPYRLDSCILRLDGIDWYGGGDISPAVKSRAAYRLKIPTTSYLPFMCSGITLKHDSYAVGNVTVEIETTAEPEPRGTQDILRKLEPYLGDPVFSAGSCMFAPEEYERFAVLRKSYEKRMSQLLSELGAVSPYKETAVFGDMLMPKVCGKQMTTPYFKKIGFEPVKHPRKGSLPGIFEYVRYDAHNFRYRARFNKLPHNNILGFHFQITGCNFDIIPFYGEARFAYKTKEEAEEILQKLAEYTDYVYSHIGDDLASDFGDTPAWYKDM
;
A
#
# COMPACT_ATOMS: atom_id res chain seq x y z
N MET A 1 -10.28 1.98 -16.52
CA MET A 1 -9.86 1.88 -15.10
C MET A 1 -10.49 0.63 -14.51
N ARG A 2 -9.72 -0.17 -13.76
CA ARG A 2 -10.22 -1.31 -12.97
C ARG A 2 -10.18 -0.94 -11.49
N VAL A 3 -11.19 -1.29 -10.72
CA VAL A 3 -11.29 -0.94 -9.29
C VAL A 3 -11.24 -2.22 -8.47
N PHE A 4 -10.43 -2.24 -7.43
CA PHE A 4 -10.27 -3.36 -6.54
C PHE A 4 -10.52 -2.94 -5.10
N ASN A 5 -11.35 -3.70 -4.39
CA ASN A 5 -11.48 -3.61 -2.94
C ASN A 5 -10.69 -4.76 -2.31
N SER A 6 -9.76 -4.42 -1.42
CA SER A 6 -8.97 -5.38 -0.66
C SER A 6 -9.48 -5.44 0.77
N PHE A 7 -9.73 -6.65 1.27
CA PHE A 7 -10.15 -6.92 2.63
C PHE A 7 -9.15 -7.87 3.28
N THR A 8 -8.51 -7.44 4.37
CA THR A 8 -7.58 -8.28 5.13
C THR A 8 -8.26 -8.79 6.39
N PHE A 9 -8.12 -10.09 6.63
CA PHE A 9 -8.67 -10.84 7.76
C PHE A 9 -7.51 -11.42 8.57
N ASP A 10 -7.61 -11.34 9.89
CA ASP A 10 -6.71 -12.04 10.81
C ASP A 10 -7.41 -13.32 11.29
N ILE A 11 -6.94 -14.46 10.79
CA ILE A 11 -7.47 -15.77 11.19
C ILE A 11 -6.46 -16.61 11.98
N SER A 12 -5.41 -15.97 12.51
CA SER A 12 -4.33 -16.62 13.26
C SER A 12 -4.82 -17.35 14.52
N GLY A 13 -5.91 -16.86 15.13
CA GLY A 13 -6.59 -17.50 16.25
C GLY A 13 -7.44 -18.71 15.87
N LYS A 14 -7.83 -18.84 14.59
CA LYS A 14 -8.71 -19.90 14.07
C LYS A 14 -7.92 -21.02 13.38
N VAL A 15 -6.91 -20.67 12.58
CA VAL A 15 -6.17 -21.62 11.73
C VAL A 15 -4.67 -21.38 11.83
N LYS A 16 -3.91 -22.45 12.10
CA LYS A 16 -2.44 -22.39 12.09
C LYS A 16 -1.91 -22.35 10.66
N PHE A 17 -0.77 -21.69 10.43
CA PHE A 17 -0.19 -21.51 9.10
C PHE A 17 -0.11 -22.79 8.24
N PRO A 18 0.35 -23.95 8.75
CA PRO A 18 0.38 -25.20 7.96
C PRO A 18 -1.00 -25.70 7.48
N ALA A 19 -2.07 -25.33 8.19
CA ALA A 19 -3.45 -25.69 7.86
C ALA A 19 -4.18 -24.58 7.09
N LEU A 20 -3.56 -23.41 6.93
CA LEU A 20 -4.16 -22.24 6.29
C LEU A 20 -4.52 -22.52 4.84
N MET A 21 -3.60 -23.13 4.09
CA MET A 21 -3.82 -23.39 2.67
C MET A 21 -4.96 -24.41 2.43
N PRO A 22 -4.97 -25.60 3.05
CA PRO A 22 -6.11 -26.51 2.96
C PRO A 22 -7.45 -25.88 3.35
N TYR A 23 -7.44 -25.08 4.42
CA TYR A 23 -8.63 -24.37 4.89
C TYR A 23 -9.22 -23.43 3.82
N ILE A 24 -8.36 -22.67 3.14
CA ILE A 24 -8.78 -21.72 2.10
C ILE A 24 -9.26 -22.42 0.83
N VAL A 25 -8.62 -23.52 0.41
CA VAL A 25 -9.11 -24.33 -0.72
C VAL A 25 -10.51 -24.88 -0.43
N ASN A 26 -10.70 -25.45 0.77
CA ASN A 26 -11.99 -26.00 1.17
C ASN A 26 -13.07 -24.93 1.20
N MET A 27 -12.78 -23.75 1.76
CA MET A 27 -13.69 -22.60 1.73
C MET A 27 -14.09 -22.22 0.31
N ILE A 28 -13.12 -22.10 -0.62
CA ILE A 28 -13.41 -21.78 -2.03
C ILE A 28 -14.36 -22.82 -2.64
N SER A 29 -14.08 -24.10 -2.41
CA SER A 29 -14.89 -25.22 -2.91
C SER A 29 -16.31 -25.22 -2.33
N GLU A 30 -16.46 -25.05 -1.01
CA GLU A 30 -17.76 -24.99 -0.31
C GLU A 30 -18.61 -23.80 -0.77
N LEU A 31 -17.98 -22.68 -1.13
CA LEU A 31 -18.65 -21.52 -1.70
C LEU A 31 -19.02 -21.69 -3.19
N GLY A 32 -18.69 -22.84 -3.80
CA GLY A 32 -18.90 -23.08 -5.22
C GLY A 32 -18.03 -22.20 -6.12
N LEU A 33 -16.91 -21.69 -5.59
CA LEU A 33 -15.96 -20.85 -6.30
C LEU A 33 -14.80 -21.69 -6.85
N SER A 34 -14.07 -21.11 -7.79
CA SER A 34 -12.82 -21.67 -8.31
C SER A 34 -11.80 -20.55 -8.49
N TYR A 35 -10.53 -20.87 -8.30
CA TYR A 35 -9.42 -20.03 -8.75
C TYR A 35 -8.83 -20.64 -10.04
N ARG A 36 -8.25 -19.80 -10.90
CA ARG A 36 -7.65 -20.25 -12.18
C ARG A 36 -6.14 -20.42 -12.08
N ASN A 37 -5.48 -19.59 -11.29
CA ASN A 37 -4.04 -19.51 -11.29
C ASN A 37 -3.47 -19.53 -9.88
N ILE A 38 -2.22 -19.97 -9.75
CA ILE A 38 -1.47 -19.93 -8.50
C ILE A 38 -0.19 -19.15 -8.74
N GLY A 39 0.00 -18.09 -7.96
CA GLY A 39 1.24 -17.34 -7.87
C GLY A 39 1.87 -17.52 -6.50
N PHE A 40 3.18 -17.59 -6.39
CA PHE A 40 3.84 -17.68 -5.10
C PHE A 40 5.22 -17.03 -5.11
N ARG A 41 5.64 -16.64 -3.90
CA ARG A 41 7.00 -16.20 -3.62
C ARG A 41 7.37 -16.56 -2.20
N ILE A 42 8.59 -17.03 -2.06
CA ILE A 42 9.26 -17.24 -0.79
C ILE A 42 10.60 -16.52 -0.85
N HIS A 43 10.81 -15.66 0.14
CA HIS A 43 12.02 -14.90 0.29
C HIS A 43 12.59 -15.17 1.68
N ASP A 44 13.75 -15.84 1.73
CA ASP A 44 14.45 -16.19 2.96
C ASP A 44 15.93 -16.45 2.65
N GLY A 45 16.84 -16.04 3.54
CA GLY A 45 18.26 -16.40 3.44
C GLY A 45 18.53 -17.91 3.53
N ALA A 46 17.55 -18.69 3.97
CA ALA A 46 17.57 -20.14 4.03
C ALA A 46 17.00 -20.83 2.78
N VAL A 47 16.39 -20.12 1.81
CA VAL A 47 15.88 -20.76 0.57
C VAL A 47 17.00 -21.54 -0.13
N GLU A 48 18.18 -20.95 -0.24
CA GLU A 48 19.31 -21.61 -0.88
C GLU A 48 19.78 -22.86 -0.10
N ARG A 49 19.75 -22.81 1.24
CA ARG A 49 20.05 -23.98 2.09
C ARG A 49 18.99 -25.06 1.97
N LEU A 50 17.72 -24.66 1.95
CA LEU A 50 16.57 -25.54 1.77
C LEU A 50 16.70 -26.31 0.46
N MET A 51 16.91 -25.60 -0.67
CA MET A 51 17.10 -26.22 -1.99
C MET A 51 18.29 -27.18 -2.05
N ARG A 52 19.40 -26.85 -1.38
CA ARG A 52 20.62 -27.69 -1.37
C ARG A 52 20.50 -28.91 -0.45
N SER A 53 19.81 -28.78 0.68
CA SER A 53 19.72 -29.84 1.70
C SER A 53 18.64 -30.89 1.42
N GLU A 54 17.60 -30.51 0.67
CA GLU A 54 16.41 -31.33 0.39
C GLU A 54 16.17 -31.41 -1.14
N PRO A 55 17.18 -31.78 -1.94
CA PRO A 55 17.11 -31.68 -3.40
C PRO A 55 16.02 -32.59 -3.99
N GLU A 56 15.77 -33.75 -3.39
CA GLU A 56 14.71 -34.66 -3.85
C GLU A 56 13.31 -34.07 -3.60
N THR A 57 13.10 -33.48 -2.41
CA THR A 57 11.85 -32.84 -1.99
C THR A 57 11.49 -31.63 -2.87
N PHE A 58 12.49 -30.89 -3.35
CA PHE A 58 12.29 -29.65 -4.10
C PHE A 58 12.75 -29.68 -5.56
N SER A 59 13.14 -30.84 -6.08
CA SER A 59 13.58 -31.03 -7.47
C SER A 59 12.59 -30.45 -8.49
N SER A 60 11.29 -30.67 -8.28
CA SER A 60 10.21 -30.14 -9.12
C SER A 60 10.10 -28.60 -9.07
N LEU A 61 10.61 -27.98 -8.00
CA LEU A 61 10.59 -26.53 -7.80
C LEU A 61 11.89 -25.83 -8.22
N GLU A 62 12.93 -26.57 -8.63
CA GLU A 62 14.22 -26.00 -9.05
C GLU A 62 14.05 -24.96 -10.15
N LYS A 63 13.13 -25.19 -11.09
CA LYS A 63 12.80 -24.22 -12.13
C LYS A 63 12.38 -22.87 -11.55
N TYR A 64 11.74 -22.80 -10.37
CA TYR A 64 11.30 -21.57 -9.69
C TYR A 64 12.39 -20.89 -8.85
N PHE A 65 13.56 -21.51 -8.74
CA PHE A 65 14.66 -20.98 -7.96
C PHE A 65 15.37 -19.86 -8.72
N VAL A 66 15.60 -18.76 -8.01
CA VAL A 66 16.37 -17.62 -8.48
C VAL A 66 17.52 -17.43 -7.49
N PRO A 67 18.77 -17.67 -7.92
CA PRO A 67 19.92 -17.54 -7.05
C PRO A 67 20.20 -16.06 -6.72
N ALA A 68 20.93 -15.81 -5.64
CA ALA A 68 21.15 -14.47 -5.10
C ALA A 68 21.80 -13.52 -6.13
N GLU A 69 22.68 -14.03 -7.01
CA GLU A 69 23.39 -13.25 -8.02
C GLU A 69 22.48 -12.77 -9.15
N LYS A 70 21.39 -13.50 -9.42
CA LYS A 70 20.37 -13.11 -10.41
C LYS A 70 19.27 -12.24 -9.82
N ASN A 71 19.20 -12.16 -8.50
CA ASN A 71 18.29 -11.26 -7.82
C ASN A 71 18.86 -9.83 -7.80
N GLU A 72 18.44 -9.01 -8.78
CA GLU A 72 18.83 -7.60 -8.91
C GLU A 72 18.47 -6.73 -7.69
N GLN A 73 17.73 -7.27 -6.71
CA GLN A 73 17.36 -6.58 -5.47
C GLN A 73 18.41 -6.72 -4.36
N GLY A 74 19.41 -7.60 -4.52
CA GLY A 74 20.43 -7.84 -3.50
C GLY A 74 19.88 -8.44 -2.20
N THR A 75 18.66 -8.98 -2.22
CA THR A 75 17.99 -9.52 -1.01
C THR A 75 18.28 -11.01 -0.77
N GLY A 76 19.16 -11.63 -1.55
CA GLY A 76 19.47 -13.07 -1.46
C GLY A 76 18.67 -13.92 -2.44
N ALA A 77 18.79 -15.24 -2.32
CA ALA A 77 18.08 -16.19 -3.17
C ALA A 77 16.57 -16.21 -2.90
N LEU A 78 15.78 -16.65 -3.87
CA LEU A 78 14.32 -16.67 -3.80
C LEU A 78 13.72 -17.84 -4.59
N LEU A 79 12.55 -18.30 -4.14
CA LEU A 79 11.73 -19.26 -4.86
C LEU A 79 10.44 -18.56 -5.28
N THR A 80 10.17 -18.49 -6.57
CA THR A 80 9.11 -17.61 -7.10
C THR A 80 8.53 -18.11 -8.42
N SER A 81 7.21 -17.98 -8.57
CA SER A 81 6.54 -18.17 -9.86
C SER A 81 6.73 -16.99 -10.81
N PHE A 82 7.09 -15.81 -10.29
CA PHE A 82 7.32 -14.59 -11.09
C PHE A 82 8.63 -14.68 -11.90
N ARG A 83 8.54 -14.55 -13.23
CA ARG A 83 9.68 -14.65 -14.16
C ARG A 83 10.12 -13.31 -14.73
N GLU A 84 11.20 -13.30 -15.51
CA GLU A 84 11.73 -12.08 -16.14
C GLU A 84 10.68 -11.30 -16.95
N ASN A 85 9.75 -12.02 -17.59
CA ASN A 85 8.66 -11.44 -18.38
C ASN A 85 7.32 -11.40 -17.63
N TRP A 86 7.33 -11.35 -16.29
CA TRP A 86 6.11 -11.40 -15.47
C TRP A 86 5.07 -10.34 -15.86
N THR A 87 5.51 -9.17 -16.35
CA THR A 87 4.62 -8.10 -16.87
C THR A 87 3.85 -8.49 -18.12
N LYS A 88 4.30 -9.53 -18.83
CA LYS A 88 3.63 -10.13 -20.01
C LYS A 88 2.77 -11.34 -19.65
N GLY A 89 2.57 -11.62 -18.36
CA GLY A 89 1.72 -12.72 -17.87
C GLY A 89 2.47 -13.90 -17.26
N ASP A 90 3.81 -13.91 -17.27
CA ASP A 90 4.63 -14.99 -16.70
C ASP A 90 4.73 -14.89 -15.16
N ILE A 91 3.59 -14.97 -14.49
CA ILE A 91 3.45 -14.75 -13.05
C ILE A 91 3.03 -16.00 -12.27
N TYR A 92 2.55 -17.03 -12.99
CA TYR A 92 1.93 -18.20 -12.40
C TYR A 92 2.80 -19.45 -12.52
N ILE A 93 2.50 -20.42 -11.67
CA ILE A 93 3.10 -21.75 -11.76
C ILE A 93 2.62 -22.47 -13.02
N GLY A 94 3.44 -23.38 -13.50
CA GLY A 94 3.11 -24.26 -14.61
C GLY A 94 2.06 -25.30 -14.24
N PRO A 95 1.37 -25.88 -15.25
CA PRO A 95 0.44 -26.98 -15.04
C PRO A 95 1.10 -28.15 -14.30
N GLY A 96 0.43 -28.68 -13.28
CA GLY A 96 0.90 -29.84 -12.51
C GLY A 96 1.80 -29.52 -11.32
N ASP A 97 2.23 -28.27 -11.12
CA ASP A 97 3.13 -27.92 -10.01
C ASP A 97 2.41 -27.59 -8.69
N SER A 98 1.07 -27.62 -8.69
CA SER A 98 0.25 -27.16 -7.56
C SER A 98 0.53 -27.95 -6.29
N GLU A 99 0.64 -29.28 -6.37
CA GLU A 99 0.89 -30.13 -5.20
C GLU A 99 2.25 -29.86 -4.57
N ALA A 100 3.29 -29.69 -5.38
CA ALA A 100 4.63 -29.39 -4.90
C ALA A 100 4.69 -28.02 -4.19
N VAL A 101 4.05 -27.01 -4.78
CA VAL A 101 3.97 -25.67 -4.19
C VAL A 101 3.14 -25.70 -2.90
N PHE A 102 1.97 -26.33 -2.88
CA PHE A 102 1.16 -26.45 -1.66
C PHE A 102 1.90 -27.25 -0.58
N GLY A 103 2.62 -28.30 -0.97
CA GLY A 103 3.47 -29.08 -0.08
C GLY A 103 4.49 -28.20 0.67
N LEU A 104 5.09 -27.22 0.00
CA LEU A 104 6.04 -26.28 0.60
C LEU A 104 5.40 -25.37 1.67
N PHE A 105 4.17 -24.93 1.46
CA PHE A 105 3.44 -24.07 2.41
C PHE A 105 2.85 -24.86 3.60
N VAL A 106 2.62 -26.16 3.44
CA VAL A 106 2.14 -27.06 4.51
C VAL A 106 3.30 -27.65 5.31
N LYS A 107 4.40 -28.00 4.63
CA LYS A 107 5.56 -28.70 5.19
C LYS A 107 6.83 -27.88 4.94
N ILE A 108 7.10 -26.91 5.81
CA ILE A 108 8.44 -26.33 5.91
C ILE A 108 9.27 -27.28 6.78
N PRO A 109 10.31 -27.95 6.24
CA PRO A 109 11.11 -28.89 7.03
C PRO A 109 11.82 -28.14 8.17
N LYS A 110 11.87 -28.71 9.37
CA LYS A 110 12.72 -28.14 10.44
C LYS A 110 14.21 -28.35 10.07
N PRO A 111 15.11 -27.40 10.39
CA PRO A 111 14.92 -26.20 11.21
C PRO A 111 14.52 -24.94 10.43
N TYR A 112 14.14 -25.07 9.15
CA TYR A 112 13.81 -23.92 8.31
C TYR A 112 12.58 -23.18 8.86
N ARG A 113 12.72 -21.86 8.96
CA ARG A 113 11.60 -20.92 9.08
C ARG A 113 11.64 -20.07 7.82
N LEU A 114 10.48 -19.71 7.30
CA LEU A 114 10.40 -18.81 6.17
C LEU A 114 9.98 -17.43 6.71
N ASP A 115 10.87 -16.45 6.60
CA ASP A 115 10.73 -15.09 7.12
C ASP A 115 9.69 -14.28 6.34
N SER A 116 9.48 -14.59 5.06
CA SER A 116 8.48 -13.96 4.20
C SER A 116 7.97 -14.91 3.11
N CYS A 117 6.68 -15.20 3.17
CA CYS A 117 5.96 -16.05 2.22
C CYS A 117 4.69 -15.39 1.73
N ILE A 118 4.47 -15.49 0.42
CA ILE A 118 3.25 -15.07 -0.25
C ILE A 118 2.78 -16.23 -1.13
N LEU A 119 1.54 -16.67 -0.95
CA LEU A 119 0.84 -17.55 -1.86
C LEU A 119 -0.45 -16.87 -2.31
N ARG A 120 -0.76 -16.96 -3.59
CA ARG A 120 -1.89 -16.27 -4.18
C ARG A 120 -2.70 -17.23 -5.05
N LEU A 121 -3.98 -17.29 -4.75
CA LEU A 121 -5.00 -17.95 -5.54
C LEU A 121 -5.71 -16.89 -6.37
N ASP A 122 -5.43 -16.88 -7.67
CA ASP A 122 -5.84 -15.84 -8.59
C ASP A 122 -6.96 -16.29 -9.51
N GLY A 123 -7.68 -15.30 -10.02
CA GLY A 123 -8.73 -15.47 -11.00
C GLY A 123 -10.02 -16.01 -10.41
N ILE A 124 -10.33 -15.63 -9.17
CA ILE A 124 -11.60 -15.97 -8.52
C ILE A 124 -12.68 -15.04 -9.08
N ASP A 125 -13.69 -15.64 -9.70
CA ASP A 125 -14.81 -14.90 -10.26
C ASP A 125 -15.89 -14.70 -9.21
N TRP A 126 -15.78 -13.62 -8.44
CA TRP A 126 -16.66 -13.35 -7.31
C TRP A 126 -18.13 -13.09 -7.72
N TYR A 127 -18.37 -12.64 -8.96
CA TYR A 127 -19.69 -12.21 -9.44
C TYR A 127 -20.26 -13.10 -10.56
N GLY A 128 -19.46 -13.94 -11.21
CA GLY A 128 -19.89 -14.79 -12.32
C GLY A 128 -19.96 -14.04 -13.66
N GLY A 129 -18.84 -13.99 -14.38
CA GLY A 129 -18.67 -13.36 -15.69
C GLY A 129 -17.71 -12.16 -15.71
N GLY A 130 -16.87 -11.97 -14.67
CA GLY A 130 -15.91 -10.86 -14.61
C GLY A 130 -14.64 -11.09 -15.44
N ASP A 131 -13.95 -9.98 -15.79
CA ASP A 131 -12.54 -10.07 -16.15
C ASP A 131 -11.76 -10.51 -14.90
N ILE A 132 -10.93 -11.53 -15.07
CA ILE A 132 -10.12 -12.10 -14.00
C ILE A 132 -8.63 -12.06 -14.34
N SER A 133 -8.26 -11.32 -15.39
CA SER A 133 -6.87 -11.07 -15.76
C SER A 133 -6.17 -10.24 -14.68
N PRO A 134 -4.85 -10.37 -14.49
CA PRO A 134 -4.11 -9.48 -13.60
C PRO A 134 -4.02 -8.05 -14.18
N ALA A 135 -4.24 -7.04 -13.33
CA ALA A 135 -3.97 -5.64 -13.60
C ALA A 135 -2.58 -5.27 -13.07
N VAL A 136 -1.64 -4.90 -13.95
CA VAL A 136 -0.24 -4.60 -13.55
C VAL A 136 -0.15 -3.24 -12.85
N LYS A 137 0.60 -3.18 -11.74
CA LYS A 137 0.80 -1.99 -10.90
C LYS A 137 2.13 -1.31 -11.21
N SER A 138 2.09 -0.01 -11.48
CA SER A 138 3.23 0.94 -11.46
C SER A 138 4.24 0.86 -12.62
N ARG A 139 5.02 1.94 -12.75
CA ARG A 139 6.16 2.05 -13.68
C ARG A 139 7.41 1.26 -13.26
N ALA A 140 7.60 1.05 -11.95
CA ALA A 140 8.74 0.28 -11.44
C ALA A 140 8.61 -1.21 -11.80
N ALA A 141 7.39 -1.72 -11.86
CA ALA A 141 7.09 -3.06 -12.32
C ALA A 141 7.69 -3.38 -13.69
N TYR A 142 7.60 -2.47 -14.67
CA TYR A 142 8.14 -2.69 -16.01
C TYR A 142 9.67 -2.69 -16.08
N ARG A 143 10.35 -2.15 -15.07
CA ARG A 143 11.81 -2.08 -15.03
C ARG A 143 12.44 -3.25 -14.26
N LEU A 144 11.65 -3.96 -13.47
CA LEU A 144 12.12 -5.06 -12.65
C LEU A 144 11.92 -6.37 -13.39
N LYS A 145 13.00 -7.13 -13.57
CA LYS A 145 12.89 -8.53 -14.04
C LYS A 145 12.12 -9.40 -13.04
N ILE A 146 12.19 -9.10 -11.74
CA ILE A 146 11.48 -9.85 -10.70
C ILE A 146 10.90 -8.86 -9.66
N PRO A 147 9.64 -9.02 -9.18
CA PRO A 147 8.99 -8.10 -8.24
C PRO A 147 9.66 -7.98 -6.86
N THR A 148 9.41 -6.90 -6.08
CA THR A 148 10.04 -6.62 -4.76
C THR A 148 9.38 -7.31 -3.56
N THR A 149 10.14 -7.44 -2.45
CA THR A 149 9.87 -8.32 -1.30
C THR A 149 8.57 -8.09 -0.54
N SER A 150 7.98 -6.89 -0.58
CA SER A 150 6.90 -6.52 0.34
C SER A 150 5.49 -6.62 -0.22
N TYR A 151 5.31 -6.60 -1.55
CA TYR A 151 4.00 -6.55 -2.20
C TYR A 151 4.02 -7.17 -3.60
N LEU A 152 2.87 -7.68 -4.05
CA LEU A 152 2.69 -8.08 -5.43
C LEU A 152 2.50 -6.84 -6.32
N PRO A 153 3.15 -6.78 -7.49
CA PRO A 153 3.14 -5.61 -8.36
C PRO A 153 1.98 -5.66 -9.37
N PHE A 154 0.91 -6.37 -9.03
CA PHE A 154 -0.32 -6.45 -9.82
C PHE A 154 -1.49 -6.70 -8.86
N MET A 155 -2.70 -6.47 -9.35
CA MET A 155 -3.95 -6.79 -8.65
C MET A 155 -4.79 -7.73 -9.51
N CYS A 156 -5.44 -8.69 -8.88
CA CYS A 156 -6.38 -9.60 -9.53
C CYS A 156 -7.45 -9.98 -8.51
N SER A 157 -8.65 -10.34 -8.97
CA SER A 157 -9.63 -10.97 -8.08
C SER A 157 -9.08 -12.29 -7.56
N GLY A 158 -8.90 -12.40 -6.25
CA GLY A 158 -8.18 -13.53 -5.67
C GLY A 158 -8.06 -13.49 -4.16
N ILE A 159 -7.35 -14.48 -3.63
CA ILE A 159 -7.00 -14.60 -2.22
C ILE A 159 -5.48 -14.70 -2.09
N THR A 160 -4.90 -13.81 -1.30
CA THR A 160 -3.48 -13.80 -0.95
C THR A 160 -3.31 -14.24 0.49
N LEU A 161 -2.51 -15.29 0.70
CA LEU A 161 -2.03 -15.74 1.99
C LEU A 161 -0.65 -15.15 2.23
N LYS A 162 -0.49 -14.41 3.33
CA LYS A 162 0.80 -13.83 3.71
C LYS A 162 1.25 -14.37 5.05
N HIS A 163 2.53 -14.73 5.12
CA HIS A 163 3.21 -15.05 6.36
C HIS A 163 4.54 -14.31 6.39
N ASP A 164 4.68 -13.39 7.35
CA ASP A 164 5.95 -12.76 7.67
C ASP A 164 6.06 -12.54 9.19
N SER A 165 7.18 -11.99 9.64
CA SER A 165 7.46 -11.69 11.05
C SER A 165 6.47 -10.72 11.72
N TYR A 166 5.65 -10.01 10.95
CA TYR A 166 4.66 -9.03 11.43
C TYR A 166 3.20 -9.46 11.19
N ALA A 167 2.96 -10.43 10.31
CA ALA A 167 1.66 -10.85 9.83
C ALA A 167 1.61 -12.37 9.67
N VAL A 168 1.33 -13.08 10.76
CA VAL A 168 1.11 -14.53 10.74
C VAL A 168 -0.39 -14.79 10.58
N GLY A 169 -0.82 -15.42 9.48
CA GLY A 169 -2.22 -15.82 9.31
C GLY A 169 -3.14 -14.74 8.76
N ASN A 170 -2.57 -13.70 8.13
CA ASN A 170 -3.33 -12.71 7.40
C ASN A 170 -3.75 -13.26 6.04
N VAL A 171 -5.05 -13.22 5.78
CA VAL A 171 -5.66 -13.55 4.49
C VAL A 171 -6.19 -12.25 3.89
N THR A 172 -5.71 -11.89 2.71
CA THR A 172 -6.24 -10.75 1.96
C THR A 172 -7.08 -11.24 0.80
N VAL A 173 -8.33 -10.81 0.76
CA VAL A 173 -9.26 -11.05 -0.33
C VAL A 173 -9.32 -9.80 -1.19
N GLU A 174 -9.02 -9.94 -2.48
CA GLU A 174 -9.15 -8.86 -3.46
C GLU A 174 -10.34 -9.14 -4.36
N ILE A 175 -11.23 -8.17 -4.45
CA ILE A 175 -12.45 -8.23 -5.26
C ILE A 175 -12.37 -7.11 -6.27
N GLU A 176 -12.32 -7.45 -7.56
CA GLU A 176 -12.54 -6.45 -8.59
C GLU A 176 -13.99 -5.99 -8.58
N THR A 177 -14.19 -4.70 -8.34
CA THR A 177 -15.49 -4.06 -8.27
C THR A 177 -15.79 -3.21 -9.49
N THR A 178 -14.96 -3.29 -10.55
CA THR A 178 -15.16 -2.55 -11.80
C THR A 178 -16.59 -2.73 -12.33
N ALA A 179 -17.35 -1.64 -12.31
CA ALA A 179 -18.63 -1.48 -12.99
C ALA A 179 -18.78 0.01 -13.35
N GLU A 180 -19.35 0.28 -14.52
CA GLU A 180 -19.65 1.64 -14.97
C GLU A 180 -21.14 1.90 -14.76
N PRO A 181 -21.55 3.02 -14.13
CA PRO A 181 -20.73 4.15 -13.66
C PRO A 181 -20.20 4.05 -12.21
N GLU A 182 -20.67 3.07 -11.42
CA GLU A 182 -20.31 2.91 -10.00
C GLU A 182 -19.77 1.50 -9.71
N PRO A 183 -18.79 1.34 -8.80
CA PRO A 183 -18.26 0.05 -8.44
C PRO A 183 -19.33 -0.87 -7.84
N ARG A 184 -19.24 -2.17 -8.14
CA ARG A 184 -20.12 -3.19 -7.55
C ARG A 184 -19.93 -3.25 -6.04
N GLY A 185 -21.04 -3.37 -5.32
CA GLY A 185 -21.02 -3.59 -3.87
C GLY A 185 -20.44 -4.95 -3.50
N THR A 186 -19.57 -4.98 -2.48
CA THR A 186 -18.89 -6.19 -2.01
C THR A 186 -19.58 -6.88 -0.84
N GLN A 187 -20.68 -6.32 -0.33
CA GLN A 187 -21.33 -6.78 0.91
C GLN A 187 -21.83 -8.22 0.82
N ASP A 188 -22.35 -8.64 -0.33
CA ASP A 188 -22.83 -10.02 -0.51
C ASP A 188 -21.69 -11.03 -0.48
N ILE A 189 -20.52 -10.66 -1.00
CA ILE A 189 -19.32 -11.49 -0.96
C ILE A 189 -18.79 -11.56 0.47
N LEU A 190 -18.73 -10.43 1.18
CA LEU A 190 -18.29 -10.39 2.57
C LEU A 190 -19.17 -11.25 3.48
N ARG A 191 -20.49 -11.18 3.32
CA ARG A 191 -21.44 -12.04 4.07
C ARG A 191 -21.22 -13.53 3.83
N LYS A 192 -20.82 -13.93 2.62
CA LYS A 192 -20.46 -15.33 2.30
C LYS A 192 -19.14 -15.75 2.96
N LEU A 193 -18.20 -14.83 3.12
CA LEU A 193 -16.87 -15.09 3.69
C LEU A 193 -16.86 -15.05 5.23
N GLU A 194 -17.78 -14.32 5.85
CA GLU A 194 -17.87 -14.11 7.31
C GLU A 194 -17.80 -15.41 8.14
N PRO A 195 -18.52 -16.52 7.82
CA PRO A 195 -18.42 -17.77 8.57
C PRO A 195 -17.01 -18.37 8.58
N TYR A 196 -16.21 -18.06 7.56
CA TYR A 196 -14.88 -18.60 7.36
C TYR A 196 -13.80 -17.66 7.90
N LEU A 197 -13.88 -16.38 7.59
CA LEU A 197 -12.80 -15.42 7.84
C LEU A 197 -13.10 -14.44 8.99
N GLY A 198 -14.36 -14.37 9.45
CA GLY A 198 -14.83 -13.35 10.38
C GLY A 198 -14.87 -11.97 9.74
N ASP A 199 -14.76 -10.92 10.57
CA ASP A 199 -14.75 -9.53 10.11
C ASP A 199 -13.39 -9.11 9.55
N PRO A 200 -13.36 -8.29 8.50
CA PRO A 200 -12.11 -7.72 8.02
C PRO A 200 -11.51 -6.76 9.06
N VAL A 201 -10.23 -6.96 9.37
CA VAL A 201 -9.47 -6.07 10.26
C VAL A 201 -8.94 -4.84 9.54
N PHE A 202 -8.87 -4.89 8.20
CA PHE A 202 -8.45 -3.78 7.35
C PHE A 202 -9.15 -3.87 5.99
N SER A 203 -9.47 -2.71 5.42
CA SER A 203 -9.98 -2.59 4.06
C SER A 203 -9.33 -1.42 3.34
N ALA A 204 -9.19 -1.52 2.02
CA ALA A 204 -8.69 -0.46 1.15
C ALA A 204 -9.25 -0.59 -0.27
N GLY A 205 -9.56 0.54 -0.90
CA GLY A 205 -9.81 0.62 -2.33
C GLY A 205 -8.54 0.90 -3.14
N SER A 206 -8.48 0.42 -4.37
CA SER A 206 -7.38 0.70 -5.30
C SER A 206 -7.89 0.80 -6.73
N CYS A 207 -7.51 1.87 -7.41
CA CYS A 207 -7.80 2.07 -8.83
C CYS A 207 -6.57 1.73 -9.66
N MET A 208 -6.79 0.89 -10.68
CA MET A 208 -5.80 0.36 -11.60
C MET A 208 -6.04 0.89 -13.00
N PHE A 209 -5.01 1.48 -13.60
CA PHE A 209 -5.05 2.10 -14.92
C PHE A 209 -4.23 1.29 -15.92
N ALA A 210 -4.41 1.58 -17.21
CA ALA A 210 -3.57 0.97 -18.23
C ALA A 210 -2.09 1.34 -17.99
N PRO A 211 -1.13 0.49 -18.40
CA PRO A 211 0.30 0.76 -18.30
C PRO A 211 0.69 2.17 -18.78
N GLU A 212 0.19 2.55 -19.96
CA GLU A 212 0.51 3.79 -20.65
C GLU A 212 -0.04 5.01 -19.89
N GLU A 213 -1.25 4.88 -19.33
CA GLU A 213 -1.85 5.91 -18.48
C GLU A 213 -1.04 6.10 -17.19
N TYR A 214 -0.62 5.01 -16.55
CA TYR A 214 0.24 5.06 -15.37
C TYR A 214 1.58 5.74 -15.65
N GLU A 215 2.19 5.50 -16.80
CA GLU A 215 3.44 6.17 -17.18
C GLU A 215 3.25 7.68 -17.35
N ARG A 216 2.16 8.09 -18.01
CA ARG A 216 1.77 9.49 -18.14
C ARG A 216 1.56 10.14 -16.77
N PHE A 217 0.76 9.51 -15.91
CA PHE A 217 0.49 10.00 -14.55
C PHE A 217 1.76 10.09 -13.71
N ALA A 218 2.70 9.16 -13.85
CA ALA A 218 3.97 9.20 -13.12
C ALA A 218 4.86 10.38 -13.51
N VAL A 219 4.84 10.79 -14.79
CA VAL A 219 5.58 11.97 -15.26
C VAL A 219 4.93 13.26 -14.72
N LEU A 220 3.61 13.38 -14.88
CA LEU A 220 2.84 14.52 -14.38
C LEU A 220 3.00 14.68 -12.87
N ARG A 221 2.83 13.59 -12.10
CA ARG A 221 3.02 13.56 -10.65
C ARG A 221 4.36 14.16 -10.25
N LYS A 222 5.46 13.75 -10.87
CA LYS A 222 6.80 14.30 -10.56
C LYS A 222 6.92 15.79 -10.84
N SER A 223 6.24 16.28 -11.87
CA SER A 223 6.20 17.71 -12.19
C SER A 223 5.51 18.51 -11.08
N TYR A 224 4.32 18.06 -10.66
CA TYR A 224 3.57 18.69 -9.56
C TYR A 224 4.28 18.58 -8.22
N GLU A 225 4.83 17.41 -7.89
CA GLU A 225 5.66 17.21 -6.69
C GLU A 225 6.77 18.26 -6.66
N LYS A 226 7.54 18.42 -7.75
CA LYS A 226 8.61 19.41 -7.85
C LYS A 226 8.11 20.86 -7.69
N ARG A 227 7.03 21.24 -8.40
CA ARG A 227 6.43 22.59 -8.31
C ARG A 227 6.02 22.91 -6.88
N MET A 228 5.36 21.97 -6.22
CA MET A 228 4.90 22.12 -4.83
C MET A 228 6.06 22.07 -3.82
N SER A 229 7.10 21.23 -4.03
CA SER A 229 8.31 21.24 -3.21
C SER A 229 8.96 22.61 -3.21
N GLN A 230 9.03 23.26 -4.38
CA GLN A 230 9.65 24.58 -4.54
C GLN A 230 8.88 25.63 -3.74
N LEU A 231 7.55 25.69 -3.91
CA LEU A 231 6.68 26.59 -3.15
C LEU A 231 6.80 26.40 -1.64
N LEU A 232 6.87 25.14 -1.16
CA LEU A 232 7.02 24.86 0.27
C LEU A 232 8.44 25.20 0.78
N SER A 233 9.47 25.07 -0.06
CA SER A 233 10.85 25.44 0.30
C SER A 233 11.01 26.96 0.46
N GLU A 234 10.29 27.76 -0.30
CA GLU A 234 10.27 29.24 -0.18
C GLU A 234 9.74 29.70 1.19
N LEU A 235 9.00 28.85 1.92
CA LEU A 235 8.55 29.11 3.30
C LEU A 235 9.60 28.78 4.37
N GLY A 236 10.80 28.32 3.98
CA GLY A 236 11.86 27.93 4.91
C GLY A 236 11.80 26.46 5.36
N ALA A 237 11.08 25.59 4.64
CA ALA A 237 11.05 24.16 4.93
C ALA A 237 12.45 23.52 4.78
N VAL A 238 12.90 22.78 5.79
CA VAL A 238 14.16 22.01 5.72
C VAL A 238 13.84 20.53 5.46
N SER A 239 14.54 19.92 4.51
CA SER A 239 14.41 18.48 4.20
C SER A 239 14.94 17.62 5.37
N PRO A 240 14.25 16.52 5.73
CA PRO A 240 14.62 15.67 6.87
C PRO A 240 16.01 15.01 6.75
N TYR A 241 16.61 14.98 5.56
CA TYR A 241 17.91 14.33 5.29
C TYR A 241 19.13 15.24 5.43
N LYS A 242 18.96 16.55 5.66
CA LYS A 242 20.09 17.50 5.72
C LYS A 242 20.66 17.75 7.11
N GLU A 243 20.00 17.31 8.18
CA GLU A 243 20.49 17.55 9.53
C GLU A 243 20.28 16.35 10.45
N THR A 244 21.38 15.63 10.70
CA THR A 244 21.73 15.16 12.03
C THR A 244 22.05 16.36 12.92
N ALA A 245 21.10 17.29 13.09
CA ALA A 245 21.27 18.40 14.01
C ALA A 245 21.02 17.87 15.42
N VAL A 246 22.10 17.90 16.19
CA VAL A 246 22.15 17.77 17.64
C VAL A 246 21.28 18.88 18.22
N PHE A 247 19.98 18.62 18.40
CA PHE A 247 19.13 19.45 19.23
C PHE A 247 19.37 18.99 20.66
N GLY A 248 20.33 19.66 21.33
CA GLY A 248 20.70 19.37 22.70
C GLY A 248 19.52 19.50 23.67
N ASP A 249 19.68 18.89 24.84
CA ASP A 249 18.73 18.83 25.95
C ASP A 249 18.16 20.22 26.32
N MET A 250 17.06 20.62 25.68
CA MET A 250 16.28 21.78 26.09
C MET A 250 14.85 21.33 26.35
N LEU A 251 14.52 21.18 27.63
CA LEU A 251 13.15 21.10 28.14
C LEU A 251 12.46 22.44 27.89
N MET A 252 11.84 22.57 26.72
CA MET A 252 11.10 23.77 26.29
C MET A 252 9.60 23.43 26.16
N PRO A 253 8.69 24.41 26.34
CA PRO A 253 7.27 24.18 26.54
C PRO A 253 6.59 23.47 25.36
N LYS A 254 5.51 22.73 25.64
CA LYS A 254 4.68 22.01 24.66
C LYS A 254 3.87 22.98 23.77
N VAL A 255 4.54 23.79 22.96
CA VAL A 255 3.91 24.69 21.99
C VAL A 255 3.53 23.90 20.73
N CYS A 256 2.50 24.34 19.98
CA CYS A 256 1.98 23.71 18.76
C CYS A 256 1.32 22.33 18.95
N GLY A 257 0.07 22.34 19.44
CA GLY A 257 -0.81 21.17 19.49
C GLY A 257 -2.11 21.39 18.71
N LYS A 258 -3.03 20.41 18.72
CA LYS A 258 -4.32 20.50 18.03
C LYS A 258 -5.06 21.82 18.24
N GLN A 259 -5.10 22.31 19.48
CA GLN A 259 -5.76 23.58 19.83
C GLN A 259 -5.18 24.80 19.11
N MET A 260 -3.88 24.78 18.81
CA MET A 260 -3.20 25.85 18.08
C MET A 260 -3.32 25.68 16.57
N THR A 261 -3.24 24.45 16.05
CA THR A 261 -3.27 24.22 14.58
C THR A 261 -4.68 24.27 14.00
N THR A 262 -5.70 23.87 14.77
CA THR A 262 -7.09 23.80 14.28
C THR A 262 -7.65 25.15 13.80
N PRO A 263 -7.48 26.28 14.51
CA PRO A 263 -8.01 27.57 14.06
C PRO A 263 -7.52 28.00 12.67
N TYR A 264 -6.23 27.81 12.37
CA TYR A 264 -5.64 28.19 11.07
C TYR A 264 -6.24 27.38 9.92
N PHE A 265 -6.37 26.06 10.09
CA PHE A 265 -6.86 25.17 9.03
C PHE A 265 -8.37 25.23 8.86
N LYS A 266 -9.13 25.42 9.95
CA LYS A 266 -10.59 25.67 9.84
C LYS A 266 -10.90 26.96 9.09
N LYS A 267 -10.09 28.02 9.26
CA LYS A 267 -10.27 29.29 8.56
C LYS A 267 -10.22 29.13 7.03
N ILE A 268 -9.42 28.18 6.54
CA ILE A 268 -9.30 27.85 5.11
C ILE A 268 -10.17 26.64 4.72
N GLY A 269 -11.20 26.29 5.50
CA GLY A 269 -12.18 25.26 5.17
C GLY A 269 -11.69 23.81 5.29
N PHE A 270 -10.55 23.56 5.95
CA PHE A 270 -10.10 22.20 6.25
C PHE A 270 -10.68 21.72 7.58
N GLU A 271 -11.23 20.50 7.57
CA GLU A 271 -11.86 19.90 8.75
C GLU A 271 -10.93 18.91 9.45
N PRO A 272 -10.89 18.88 10.80
CA PRO A 272 -10.07 17.94 11.54
C PRO A 272 -10.57 16.51 11.34
N VAL A 273 -9.67 15.60 10.99
CA VAL A 273 -9.98 14.17 10.90
C VAL A 273 -10.26 13.65 12.30
N LYS A 274 -11.45 13.08 12.51
CA LYS A 274 -11.77 12.35 13.73
C LYS A 274 -11.02 11.02 13.68
N HIS A 275 -9.80 10.96 14.24
CA HIS A 275 -9.01 9.72 14.30
C HIS A 275 -9.80 8.60 15.00
N PRO A 276 -10.15 7.49 14.34
CA PRO A 276 -10.70 6.31 14.99
C PRO A 276 -9.70 5.14 14.99
N ARG A 277 -8.39 5.39 14.89
CA ARG A 277 -7.39 4.31 14.93
C ARG A 277 -6.78 4.19 16.33
N LYS A 278 -7.20 3.16 17.07
CA LYS A 278 -6.43 2.60 18.21
C LYS A 278 -4.96 2.50 17.78
N GLY A 279 -4.04 3.09 18.54
CA GLY A 279 -2.59 3.06 18.24
C GLY A 279 -2.03 4.25 17.45
N SER A 280 -2.81 5.30 17.18
CA SER A 280 -2.26 6.56 16.65
C SER A 280 -1.29 7.18 17.67
N LEU A 281 -0.05 7.48 17.26
CA LEU A 281 0.94 8.10 18.14
C LEU A 281 0.42 9.45 18.67
N PRO A 282 0.54 9.73 19.98
CA PRO A 282 0.23 11.04 20.54
C PRO A 282 1.00 12.14 19.80
N GLY A 283 0.33 13.23 19.42
CA GLY A 283 0.97 14.36 18.74
C GLY A 283 0.81 14.42 17.22
N ILE A 284 0.05 13.49 16.62
CA ILE A 284 -0.37 13.59 15.22
C ILE A 284 -1.73 14.29 15.12
N PHE A 285 -1.84 15.25 14.20
CA PHE A 285 -3.08 15.97 13.91
C PHE A 285 -3.28 16.05 12.40
N GLU A 286 -4.48 15.78 11.92
CA GLU A 286 -4.77 15.76 10.48
C GLU A 286 -6.00 16.59 10.15
N TYR A 287 -5.92 17.27 9.00
CA TYR A 287 -6.98 18.09 8.45
C TYR A 287 -7.20 17.72 6.99
N VAL A 288 -8.45 17.68 6.56
CA VAL A 288 -8.83 17.31 5.19
C VAL A 288 -9.79 18.32 4.58
N ARG A 289 -9.67 18.53 3.28
CA ARG A 289 -10.62 19.28 2.45
C ARG A 289 -10.74 18.57 1.10
N TYR A 290 -11.93 18.64 0.51
CA TYR A 290 -12.19 18.18 -0.85
C TYR A 290 -12.48 19.38 -1.75
N ASP A 291 -12.07 19.31 -3.01
CA ASP A 291 -12.43 20.29 -4.03
C ASP A 291 -13.64 19.82 -4.87
N ALA A 292 -13.96 20.60 -5.91
CA ALA A 292 -15.04 20.30 -6.84
C ALA A 292 -14.77 19.05 -7.70
N HIS A 293 -13.49 18.70 -7.90
CA HIS A 293 -13.02 17.55 -8.70
C HIS A 293 -12.88 16.28 -7.85
N ASN A 294 -13.36 16.32 -6.60
CA ASN A 294 -13.30 15.26 -5.59
C ASN A 294 -11.88 14.87 -5.17
N PHE A 295 -10.87 15.69 -5.42
CA PHE A 295 -9.52 15.47 -4.92
C PHE A 295 -9.48 15.70 -3.41
N ARG A 296 -8.75 14.82 -2.71
CA ARG A 296 -8.55 14.92 -1.27
C ARG A 296 -7.25 15.67 -0.98
N TYR A 297 -7.37 16.81 -0.31
CA TYR A 297 -6.24 17.56 0.24
C TYR A 297 -6.09 17.20 1.70
N ARG A 298 -4.91 16.75 2.11
CA ARG A 298 -4.60 16.34 3.49
C ARG A 298 -3.39 17.08 4.01
N ALA A 299 -3.60 17.85 5.09
CA ALA A 299 -2.55 18.46 5.88
C ALA A 299 -2.37 17.66 7.17
N ARG A 300 -1.23 17.02 7.33
CA ARG A 300 -0.86 16.24 8.51
C ARG A 300 0.27 16.94 9.25
N PHE A 301 0.10 17.05 10.56
CA PHE A 301 1.08 17.57 11.48
C PHE A 301 1.56 16.46 12.39
N ASN A 302 2.86 16.46 12.65
CA ASN A 302 3.48 15.56 13.60
C ASN A 302 4.31 16.39 14.58
N LYS A 303 3.99 16.24 15.86
CA LYS A 303 4.78 16.81 16.94
C LYS A 303 5.81 15.77 17.40
N LEU A 304 7.08 16.03 17.09
CA LEU A 304 8.16 15.17 17.58
C LEU A 304 8.40 15.44 19.07
N PRO A 305 8.43 14.40 19.95
CA PRO A 305 8.41 14.59 21.41
C PRO A 305 9.61 15.33 22.01
N HIS A 306 10.74 15.38 21.30
CA HIS A 306 12.02 15.80 21.86
C HIS A 306 12.63 17.05 21.22
N ASN A 307 12.03 17.58 20.14
CA ASN A 307 12.58 18.72 19.41
C ASN A 307 11.48 19.77 19.18
N ASN A 308 11.83 21.07 19.23
CA ASN A 308 10.94 22.16 18.82
C ASN A 308 10.78 22.19 17.29
N ILE A 309 10.33 21.07 16.73
CA ILE A 309 10.18 20.82 15.31
C ILE A 309 8.71 20.53 15.05
N LEU A 310 8.12 21.30 14.16
CA LEU A 310 6.83 21.00 13.56
C LEU A 310 7.07 20.19 12.30
N GLY A 311 6.63 18.93 12.30
CA GLY A 311 6.54 18.12 11.09
C GLY A 311 5.26 18.46 10.35
N PHE A 312 5.37 18.76 9.06
CA PHE A 312 4.26 19.02 8.16
C PHE A 312 4.33 18.10 6.95
N HIS A 313 3.26 17.36 6.70
CA HIS A 313 3.08 16.51 5.54
C HIS A 313 1.82 16.92 4.80
N PHE A 314 1.99 17.37 3.57
CA PHE A 314 0.88 17.72 2.70
C PHE A 314 0.74 16.67 1.60
N GLN A 315 -0.50 16.34 1.25
CA GLN A 315 -0.80 15.32 0.26
C GLN A 315 -2.07 15.70 -0.51
N ILE A 316 -2.04 15.52 -1.83
CA ILE A 316 -3.23 15.63 -2.69
C ILE A 316 -3.43 14.26 -3.34
N THR A 317 -4.62 13.68 -3.18
CA THR A 317 -4.91 12.33 -3.69
C THR A 317 -6.18 12.35 -4.52
N GLY A 318 -6.09 11.80 -5.73
CA GLY A 318 -7.21 11.40 -6.57
C GLY A 318 -7.24 9.87 -6.76
N CYS A 319 -8.15 9.36 -7.58
CA CYS A 319 -8.20 7.92 -7.87
C CYS A 319 -6.97 7.44 -8.67
N ASN A 320 -6.35 8.31 -9.46
CA ASN A 320 -5.26 8.00 -10.39
C ASN A 320 -3.93 8.66 -10.06
N PHE A 321 -3.88 9.53 -9.05
CA PHE A 321 -2.65 10.16 -8.60
C PHE A 321 -2.61 10.31 -7.08
N ASP A 322 -1.38 10.43 -6.61
CA ASP A 322 -1.08 10.86 -5.26
C ASP A 322 0.14 11.78 -5.36
N ILE A 323 0.03 13.02 -4.93
CA ILE A 323 1.08 14.03 -5.02
C ILE A 323 1.55 14.37 -3.61
N ILE A 324 2.83 14.11 -3.38
CA ILE A 324 3.49 14.36 -2.10
C ILE A 324 4.71 15.27 -2.38
N PRO A 325 4.64 16.58 -2.07
CA PRO A 325 5.71 17.54 -2.38
C PRO A 325 7.02 17.26 -1.65
N PHE A 326 7.00 16.60 -0.50
CA PHE A 326 8.22 16.13 0.16
C PHE A 326 8.02 14.66 0.51
N TYR A 327 8.84 13.76 -0.05
CA TYR A 327 8.89 12.37 0.42
C TYR A 327 9.39 12.36 1.87
N GLY A 328 8.45 12.41 2.82
CA GLY A 328 8.69 12.61 4.26
C GLY A 328 7.87 13.76 4.85
N GLU A 329 8.28 14.27 6.01
CA GLU A 329 7.68 15.45 6.65
C GLU A 329 8.62 16.65 6.44
N ALA A 330 8.09 17.77 5.93
CA ALA A 330 8.77 19.05 5.98
C ALA A 330 8.94 19.46 7.44
N ARG A 331 10.15 19.88 7.83
CA ARG A 331 10.47 20.20 9.23
C ARG A 331 10.70 21.70 9.38
N PHE A 332 10.03 22.27 10.37
CA PHE A 332 10.16 23.68 10.74
C PHE A 332 10.57 23.77 12.20
N ALA A 333 11.76 24.32 12.44
CA ALA A 333 12.21 24.62 13.80
C ALA A 333 11.55 25.92 14.29
N TYR A 334 11.19 25.95 15.56
CA TYR A 334 10.69 27.15 16.24
C TYR A 334 11.27 27.22 17.65
N LYS A 335 11.31 28.41 18.24
CA LYS A 335 11.81 28.68 19.60
C LYS A 335 10.73 29.31 20.47
N THR A 336 9.80 30.04 19.87
CA THR A 336 8.72 30.74 20.56
C THR A 336 7.34 30.33 20.05
N LYS A 337 6.30 30.77 20.75
CA LYS A 337 4.91 30.57 20.33
C LYS A 337 4.58 31.37 19.09
N GLU A 338 5.06 32.59 19.03
CA GLU A 338 4.86 33.53 17.94
C GLU A 338 5.48 33.01 16.64
N GLU A 339 6.70 32.45 16.73
CA GLU A 339 7.34 31.77 15.59
C GLU A 339 6.53 30.56 15.10
N ALA A 340 6.00 29.76 16.02
CA ALA A 340 5.13 28.64 15.65
C ALA A 340 3.83 29.09 14.99
N GLU A 341 3.22 30.18 15.47
CA GLU A 341 2.02 30.78 14.90
C GLU A 341 2.28 31.36 13.49
N GLU A 342 3.44 31.99 13.27
CA GLU A 342 3.87 32.47 11.95
C GLU A 342 4.05 31.31 10.96
N ILE A 343 4.71 30.23 11.39
CA ILE A 343 4.86 29.00 10.58
C ILE A 343 3.49 28.43 10.22
N LEU A 344 2.57 28.32 11.18
CA LEU A 344 1.22 27.80 10.93
C LEU A 344 0.42 28.67 9.97
N GLN A 345 0.53 30.00 10.07
CA GLN A 345 -0.09 30.92 9.14
C GLN A 345 0.44 30.72 7.72
N LYS A 346 1.76 30.66 7.53
CA LYS A 346 2.40 30.40 6.23
C LYS A 346 2.00 29.05 5.65
N LEU A 347 1.93 28.00 6.47
CA LEU A 347 1.51 26.67 6.04
C LEU A 347 0.03 26.63 5.63
N ALA A 348 -0.84 27.37 6.32
CA ALA A 348 -2.24 27.52 5.94
C ALA A 348 -2.38 28.28 4.61
N GLU A 349 -1.66 29.39 4.44
CA GLU A 349 -1.63 30.16 3.18
C GLU A 349 -1.13 29.32 2.00
N TYR A 350 -0.05 28.56 2.19
CA TYR A 350 0.44 27.61 1.19
C TYR A 350 -0.62 26.57 0.82
N THR A 351 -1.27 25.99 1.83
CA THR A 351 -2.30 24.96 1.63
C THR A 351 -3.49 25.51 0.85
N ASP A 352 -3.93 26.72 1.19
CA ASP A 352 -5.05 27.39 0.53
C ASP A 352 -4.70 27.85 -0.90
N TYR A 353 -3.46 28.31 -1.12
CA TYR A 353 -2.95 28.62 -2.45
C TYR A 353 -2.96 27.39 -3.35
N VAL A 354 -2.43 26.26 -2.86
CA VAL A 354 -2.42 25.00 -3.61
C VAL A 354 -3.83 24.52 -3.89
N TYR A 355 -4.73 24.57 -2.91
CA TYR A 355 -6.15 24.23 -3.12
C TYR A 355 -6.79 25.09 -4.22
N SER A 356 -6.55 26.40 -4.19
CA SER A 356 -7.25 27.35 -5.06
C SER A 356 -6.67 27.46 -6.48
N HIS A 357 -5.40 27.10 -6.69
CA HIS A 357 -4.71 27.34 -7.96
C HIS A 357 -4.15 26.10 -8.64
N ILE A 358 -4.09 24.95 -7.96
CA ILE A 358 -3.54 23.71 -8.52
C ILE A 358 -4.66 22.69 -8.82
N GLY A 359 -5.83 22.79 -8.18
CA GLY A 359 -6.94 21.83 -8.38
C GLY A 359 -7.39 21.70 -9.85
N ASP A 360 -7.63 22.82 -10.53
CA ASP A 360 -8.07 22.81 -11.94
C ASP A 360 -6.98 22.29 -12.90
N ASP A 361 -5.71 22.64 -12.65
CA ASP A 361 -4.57 22.09 -13.40
C ASP A 361 -4.51 20.56 -13.26
N LEU A 362 -4.69 20.05 -12.04
CA LEU A 362 -4.73 18.61 -11.76
C LEU A 362 -5.92 17.94 -12.46
N ALA A 363 -7.10 18.56 -12.45
CA ALA A 363 -8.27 18.02 -13.14
C ALA A 363 -8.08 17.98 -14.66
N SER A 364 -7.42 18.98 -15.25
CA SER A 364 -7.08 18.95 -16.67
C SER A 364 -6.12 17.80 -17.03
N ASP A 365 -5.15 17.51 -16.16
CA ASP A 365 -4.09 16.53 -16.42
C ASP A 365 -4.48 15.09 -16.07
N PHE A 366 -5.23 14.92 -14.98
CA PHE A 366 -5.60 13.62 -14.41
C PHE A 366 -7.09 13.29 -14.59
N GLY A 367 -7.96 14.28 -14.85
CA GLY A 367 -9.41 14.09 -14.82
C GLY A 367 -9.97 14.05 -13.41
N ASP A 368 -11.29 14.15 -13.31
CA ASP A 368 -11.99 14.17 -12.03
C ASP A 368 -11.89 12.83 -11.31
N THR A 369 -11.83 12.90 -9.98
CA THR A 369 -12.01 11.71 -9.16
C THR A 369 -13.50 11.40 -9.01
N PRO A 370 -13.94 10.14 -9.21
CA PRO A 370 -15.33 9.79 -8.99
C PRO A 370 -15.77 10.01 -7.54
N ALA A 371 -17.00 10.45 -7.30
CA ALA A 371 -17.49 10.79 -5.97
C ALA A 371 -17.40 9.61 -4.97
N TRP A 372 -17.67 8.39 -5.43
CA TRP A 372 -17.59 7.16 -4.64
C TRP A 372 -16.17 6.82 -4.15
N TYR A 373 -15.12 7.40 -4.73
CA TYR A 373 -13.74 7.18 -4.28
C TYR A 373 -13.46 7.83 -2.91
N LYS A 374 -14.27 8.83 -2.51
CA LYS A 374 -14.14 9.45 -1.17
C LYS A 374 -14.45 8.47 -0.04
N ASP A 375 -15.23 7.43 -0.33
CA ASP A 375 -15.71 6.43 0.62
C ASP A 375 -14.81 5.18 0.66
N MET A 376 -13.77 5.12 -0.19
CA MET A 376 -12.73 4.08 -0.23
C MET A 376 -11.50 4.43 0.61
#